data_AF-A0A1J4V4B4-F1
#
_entry.id   AF-A0A1J4V4B4-F1
#
_cell.length_a   1.000
_cell.length_b   1.000
_cell.length_c   1.000
_cell.angle_alpha   90.00
_cell.angle_beta   90.00
_cell.angle_gamma   90.00
#
_symmetry.space_group_name_H-M   'P 1'
#
loop_
_entity.id
_entity.type
_entity.pdbx_description
1 polymer ?
#
loop_
_entity_poly.entity_id
_entity_poly.type
_entity_poly.pdbx_seq_one_letter_code
_entity_poly.pdbx_strand_id
1 'polypeptide(L)'
;MLEYSFHESLKNSNTQTGTPVSKFFEYTEAHAHDGVGETLSTSQVLLETLRNSEGVFFEDVSSMYPLIDSRILVRREDVEMVMHSLFENRDILIDPKGLYPNVAWWDLAQGNEGLKNAFLEGRAHLNGVVAVVGFEPSEKLDIVDQKNILDEPSLFWGADGSNLDRHFVASARGTVSHDDLRFIVFRFPYQHFPESEMTDAEIEGGEKNPQGKLQYIFRGIYLPKTKGQIVH
;
A
#
# COMPACT_ATOMS: atom_id res chain seq x y z
N MET A 1 -28.47 -8.31 21.50
CA MET A 1 -29.06 -7.09 20.92
C MET A 1 -28.37 -5.93 21.62
N LEU A 2 -27.20 -5.55 21.11
CA LEU A 2 -26.35 -4.46 21.59
C LEU A 2 -25.93 -3.70 20.34
N GLU A 3 -26.90 -3.00 19.75
CA GLU A 3 -26.62 -1.92 18.81
C GLU A 3 -26.59 -0.62 19.61
N TYR A 4 -25.84 0.35 19.08
CA TYR A 4 -25.75 1.75 19.52
C TYR A 4 -24.86 2.07 20.73
N SER A 5 -23.59 2.43 20.44
CA SER A 5 -22.86 3.49 21.17
C SER A 5 -21.60 4.00 20.44
N PHE A 6 -21.15 3.39 19.33
CA PHE A 6 -19.88 3.80 18.70
C PHE A 6 -19.99 5.13 17.92
N HIS A 7 -21.17 5.45 17.35
CA HIS A 7 -21.38 6.72 16.64
C HIS A 7 -21.40 7.96 17.54
N GLU A 8 -21.60 7.82 18.87
CA GLU A 8 -21.52 8.97 19.78
C GLU A 8 -20.10 9.28 20.25
N SER A 9 -19.20 8.30 20.27
CA SER A 9 -17.79 8.53 20.65
C SER A 9 -17.06 9.39 19.61
N LEU A 10 -17.34 9.18 18.31
CA LEU A 10 -16.79 10.00 17.22
C LEU A 10 -17.49 11.37 17.07
N LYS A 11 -18.72 11.52 17.60
CA LYS A 11 -19.41 12.82 17.61
C LYS A 11 -19.02 13.69 18.81
N ASN A 12 -18.57 13.10 19.92
CA ASN A 12 -18.15 13.85 21.10
C ASN A 12 -16.65 14.22 21.12
N SER A 13 -15.86 13.76 20.15
CA SER A 13 -14.48 14.22 19.93
C SER A 13 -14.39 15.38 18.92
N ASN A 14 -15.52 15.99 18.55
CA ASN A 14 -15.60 17.11 17.58
C ASN A 14 -15.03 18.45 18.09
N THR A 15 -14.17 18.41 19.09
CA THR A 15 -13.36 19.54 19.58
C THR A 15 -11.85 19.30 19.48
N GLN A 16 -11.39 18.17 18.93
CA GLN A 16 -9.97 17.99 18.64
C GLN A 16 -9.61 18.59 17.27
N THR A 17 -8.93 19.73 17.32
CA THR A 17 -8.44 20.55 16.20
C THR A 17 -7.24 19.92 15.47
N GLY A 18 -7.24 18.60 15.29
CA GLY A 18 -6.18 17.85 14.61
C GLY A 18 -6.40 17.74 13.10
N THR A 19 -5.32 17.75 12.32
CA THR A 19 -5.37 17.41 10.88
C THR A 19 -5.68 15.92 10.72
N PRO A 20 -6.23 15.47 9.57
CA PRO A 20 -6.51 14.05 9.35
C PRO A 20 -5.30 13.14 9.63
N VAL A 21 -4.10 13.59 9.26
CA VAL A 21 -2.84 12.87 9.54
C VAL A 21 -2.48 12.85 11.03
N SER A 22 -2.74 13.93 11.79
CA SER A 22 -2.49 13.91 13.24
C SER A 22 -3.43 12.93 13.94
N LYS A 23 -4.68 12.84 13.48
CA LYS A 23 -5.65 11.85 13.97
C LYS A 23 -5.20 10.42 13.66
N PHE A 24 -4.60 10.18 12.49
CA PHE A 24 -4.01 8.88 12.17
C PHE A 24 -2.89 8.50 13.15
N PHE A 25 -1.93 9.38 13.38
CA PHE A 25 -0.82 9.08 14.31
C PHE A 25 -1.27 9.00 15.76
N GLU A 26 -2.15 9.89 16.21
CA GLU A 26 -2.76 9.81 17.54
C GLU A 26 -3.49 8.47 17.74
N TYR A 27 -4.17 7.99 16.69
CA TYR A 27 -4.83 6.69 16.70
C TYR A 27 -3.82 5.54 16.76
N THR A 28 -2.78 5.52 15.90
CA THR A 28 -1.81 4.41 15.91
C THR A 28 -1.00 4.37 17.20
N GLU A 29 -0.63 5.52 17.77
CA GLU A 29 0.04 5.62 19.07
C GLU A 29 -0.85 5.15 20.23
N ALA A 30 -2.12 5.57 20.26
CA ALA A 30 -3.06 5.20 21.32
C ALA A 30 -3.33 3.69 21.37
N HIS A 31 -3.20 3.02 20.23
CA HIS A 31 -3.56 1.61 20.08
C HIS A 31 -2.38 0.70 19.72
N ALA A 32 -1.13 1.18 19.88
CA ALA A 32 0.08 0.40 19.66
C ALA A 32 0.20 -0.87 20.55
N HIS A 33 -0.69 -1.02 21.55
CA HIS A 33 -0.70 -2.11 22.52
C HIS A 33 -1.94 -3.03 22.47
N ASP A 34 -2.96 -2.69 21.66
CA ASP A 34 -4.21 -3.42 21.60
C ASP A 34 -4.23 -4.33 20.35
N GLY A 35 -3.92 -5.61 20.55
CA GLY A 35 -3.86 -6.59 19.47
C GLY A 35 -5.23 -6.86 18.80
N VAL A 36 -5.23 -6.94 17.47
CA VAL A 36 -6.22 -7.58 16.55
C VAL A 36 -7.66 -7.02 16.59
N GLY A 37 -8.05 -6.18 17.56
CA GLY A 37 -9.41 -5.63 17.68
C GLY A 37 -9.77 -4.47 16.73
N GLU A 38 -8.83 -3.98 15.93
CA GLU A 38 -8.86 -2.59 15.45
C GLU A 38 -8.68 -2.38 13.96
N THR A 39 -8.66 -3.46 13.17
CA THR A 39 -8.47 -3.36 11.73
C THR A 39 -9.54 -2.49 11.04
N LEU A 40 -10.79 -2.53 11.52
CA LEU A 40 -11.87 -1.70 10.97
C LEU A 40 -11.62 -0.21 11.21
N SER A 41 -11.35 0.17 12.46
CA SER A 41 -11.07 1.55 12.83
C SER A 41 -9.79 2.08 12.16
N THR A 42 -8.75 1.25 12.07
CA THR A 42 -7.54 1.55 11.28
C THR A 42 -7.89 1.83 9.82
N SER A 43 -8.74 0.98 9.21
CA SER A 43 -9.14 1.15 7.81
C SER A 43 -9.94 2.43 7.60
N GLN A 44 -10.87 2.76 8.51
CA GLN A 44 -11.65 4.02 8.46
C GLN A 44 -10.76 5.24 8.53
N VAL A 45 -9.91 5.33 9.57
CA VAL A 45 -9.01 6.47 9.78
C VAL A 45 -8.05 6.62 8.61
N LEU A 46 -7.51 5.51 8.10
CA LEU A 46 -6.62 5.54 6.94
C LEU A 46 -7.37 6.07 5.71
N LEU A 47 -8.53 5.53 5.35
CA LEU A 47 -9.31 5.99 4.18
C LEU A 47 -9.66 7.48 4.25
N GLU A 48 -10.13 7.94 5.42
CA GLU A 48 -10.41 9.36 5.65
C GLU A 48 -9.15 10.21 5.44
N THR A 49 -8.01 9.74 5.93
CA THR A 49 -6.74 10.45 5.79
C THR A 49 -6.29 10.49 4.33
N LEU A 50 -6.31 9.35 3.62
CA LEU A 50 -5.88 9.22 2.22
C LEU A 50 -6.64 10.14 1.27
N ARG A 51 -7.95 10.35 1.50
CA ARG A 51 -8.77 11.31 0.73
C ARG A 51 -8.33 12.76 0.84
N ASN A 52 -7.58 13.09 1.89
CA ASN A 52 -7.03 14.42 2.13
C ASN A 52 -5.56 14.53 1.70
N SER A 53 -4.99 13.50 1.07
CA SER A 53 -3.63 13.55 0.53
C SER A 53 -3.54 14.47 -0.69
N GLU A 54 -2.33 14.94 -1.04
CA GLU A 54 -2.11 15.72 -2.27
C GLU A 54 -2.22 14.89 -3.56
N GLY A 55 -2.35 13.57 -3.45
CA GLY A 55 -2.48 12.66 -4.60
C GLY A 55 -3.93 12.48 -5.07
N VAL A 56 -4.09 11.83 -6.21
CA VAL A 56 -5.40 11.46 -6.76
C VAL A 56 -5.80 10.11 -6.19
N PHE A 57 -6.89 10.06 -5.44
CA PHE A 57 -7.42 8.83 -4.85
C PHE A 57 -8.19 8.01 -5.89
N PHE A 58 -7.95 6.70 -5.92
CA PHE A 58 -8.61 5.72 -6.79
C PHE A 58 -9.26 4.63 -5.96
N GLU A 59 -10.57 4.43 -6.17
CA GLU A 59 -11.30 3.30 -5.60
C GLU A 59 -10.92 1.99 -6.28
N ASP A 60 -10.83 2.01 -7.61
CA ASP A 60 -10.31 0.91 -8.42
C ASP A 60 -8.88 1.21 -8.87
N VAL A 61 -7.93 0.43 -8.34
CA VAL A 61 -6.51 0.53 -8.70
C VAL A 61 -6.23 0.17 -10.16
N SER A 62 -7.11 -0.59 -10.82
CA SER A 62 -6.93 -0.94 -12.23
C SER A 62 -7.04 0.29 -13.14
N SER A 63 -7.86 1.26 -12.74
CA SER A 63 -8.02 2.56 -13.41
C SER A 63 -6.81 3.48 -13.21
N MET A 64 -5.99 3.23 -12.18
CA MET A 64 -4.78 3.99 -11.88
C MET A 64 -3.59 3.55 -12.74
N TYR A 65 -3.41 2.25 -12.97
CA TYR A 65 -2.22 1.70 -13.63
C TYR A 65 -1.88 2.30 -15.00
N PRO A 66 -2.85 2.62 -15.89
CA PRO A 66 -2.56 3.26 -17.18
C PRO A 66 -1.89 4.64 -17.07
N LEU A 67 -1.92 5.28 -15.89
CA LEU A 67 -1.26 6.57 -15.65
C LEU A 67 0.24 6.43 -15.42
N ILE A 68 0.74 5.20 -15.21
CA ILE A 68 2.17 4.91 -15.03
C ILE A 68 2.75 4.49 -16.38
N ASP A 69 3.43 5.44 -17.04
CA ASP A 69 3.95 5.30 -18.40
C ASP A 69 5.38 4.74 -18.47
N SER A 70 5.99 4.46 -17.33
CA SER A 70 7.39 4.06 -17.20
C SER A 70 7.55 2.83 -16.34
N ARG A 71 8.67 2.12 -16.55
CA ARG A 71 9.08 1.02 -15.69
C ARG A 71 9.57 1.59 -14.36
N ILE A 72 8.99 1.12 -13.27
CA ILE A 72 9.26 1.60 -11.92
C ILE A 72 9.67 0.45 -11.00
N LEU A 73 10.15 0.79 -9.81
CA LEU A 73 10.29 -0.14 -8.71
C LEU A 73 9.04 -0.12 -7.84
N VAL A 74 8.65 -1.30 -7.38
CA VAL A 74 7.54 -1.48 -6.45
C VAL A 74 8.01 -2.30 -5.25
N ARG A 75 7.49 -1.99 -4.06
CA ARG A 75 7.71 -2.80 -2.86
C ARG A 75 6.62 -2.62 -1.84
N ARG A 76 6.48 -3.60 -0.97
CA ARG A 76 5.74 -3.43 0.27
C ARG A 76 6.48 -2.46 1.19
N GLU A 77 5.72 -1.57 1.82
CA GLU A 77 6.24 -0.60 2.77
C GLU A 77 5.37 -0.54 4.03
N ASP A 78 5.98 -0.05 5.11
CA ASP A 78 5.29 0.28 6.34
C ASP A 78 4.27 1.40 6.12
N VAL A 79 3.04 1.21 6.59
CA VAL A 79 1.94 2.16 6.40
C VAL A 79 2.29 3.50 7.04
N GLU A 80 2.90 3.54 8.22
CA GLU A 80 3.26 4.80 8.88
C GLU A 80 4.32 5.58 8.10
N MET A 81 5.30 4.87 7.53
CA MET A 81 6.30 5.49 6.64
C MET A 81 5.67 6.08 5.39
N VAL A 82 4.69 5.37 4.81
CA VAL A 82 3.91 5.87 3.68
C VAL A 82 3.12 7.12 4.05
N MET A 83 2.50 7.16 5.24
CA MET A 83 1.77 8.34 5.71
C MET A 83 2.69 9.53 5.95
N HIS A 84 3.85 9.33 6.57
CA HIS A 84 4.84 10.39 6.71
C HIS A 84 5.31 10.92 5.34
N SER A 85 5.53 10.04 4.38
CA SER A 85 5.91 10.46 3.04
C SER A 85 4.80 11.26 2.36
N LEU A 86 3.54 10.82 2.44
CA LEU A 86 2.39 11.48 1.81
C LEU A 86 2.06 12.87 2.36
N PHE A 87 2.21 13.09 3.66
CA PHE A 87 1.70 14.30 4.33
C PHE A 87 2.80 15.24 4.81
N GLU A 88 4.01 14.74 4.98
CA GLU A 88 5.14 15.52 5.47
C GLU A 88 6.31 15.54 4.47
N ASN A 89 6.12 14.98 3.26
CA ASN A 89 7.13 14.87 2.22
C ASN A 89 8.43 14.23 2.72
N ARG A 90 8.33 13.30 3.68
CA ARG A 90 9.49 12.57 4.18
C ARG A 90 9.96 11.55 3.15
N ASP A 91 11.26 11.51 2.94
CA ASP A 91 11.92 10.49 2.14
C ASP A 91 11.77 9.11 2.81
N ILE A 92 11.68 8.05 2.00
CA ILE A 92 11.65 6.66 2.47
C ILE A 92 13.05 6.08 2.41
N LEU A 93 13.57 5.63 3.57
CA LEU A 93 14.86 4.96 3.66
C LEU A 93 14.69 3.45 3.39
N ILE A 94 15.43 2.96 2.39
CA ILE A 94 15.54 1.55 2.06
C ILE A 94 16.90 1.03 2.54
N ASP A 95 16.92 0.33 3.67
CA ASP A 95 18.16 -0.26 4.21
C ASP A 95 17.98 -1.75 4.56
N PRO A 96 18.02 -2.65 3.56
CA PRO A 96 17.95 -4.07 3.82
C PRO A 96 19.22 -4.57 4.53
N LYS A 97 19.05 -5.51 5.47
CA LYS A 97 20.16 -6.24 6.13
C LYS A 97 20.83 -7.24 5.19
N GLY A 98 21.70 -6.76 4.31
CA GLY A 98 22.41 -7.56 3.31
C GLY A 98 21.80 -7.44 1.92
N LEU A 99 22.22 -8.33 1.02
CA LEU A 99 21.75 -8.37 -0.36
C LEU A 99 20.67 -9.44 -0.48
N TYR A 100 19.41 -9.03 -0.40
CA TYR A 100 18.24 -9.88 -0.60
C TYR A 100 17.14 -9.10 -1.32
N PRO A 101 16.23 -9.78 -2.04
CA PRO A 101 15.16 -9.08 -2.74
C PRO A 101 14.24 -8.33 -1.78
N ASN A 102 14.00 -7.06 -2.08
CA ASN A 102 13.14 -6.18 -1.27
C ASN A 102 12.33 -5.21 -2.13
N VAL A 103 12.46 -5.29 -3.44
CA VAL A 103 11.71 -4.56 -4.47
C VAL A 103 11.47 -5.49 -5.65
N ALA A 104 10.54 -5.12 -6.52
CA ALA A 104 10.37 -5.73 -7.83
C ALA A 104 10.24 -4.65 -8.89
N TRP A 105 10.70 -4.94 -10.09
CA TRP A 105 10.40 -4.13 -11.26
C TRP A 105 8.96 -4.33 -11.68
N TRP A 106 8.31 -3.24 -12.07
CA TRP A 106 6.95 -3.26 -12.62
C TRP A 106 6.81 -2.30 -13.78
N ASP A 107 6.11 -2.75 -14.82
CA ASP A 107 5.61 -1.94 -15.91
C ASP A 107 4.26 -2.50 -16.37
N LEU A 108 3.48 -1.66 -17.05
CA LEU A 108 2.14 -2.03 -17.51
C LEU A 108 2.16 -3.22 -18.50
N ALA A 109 3.23 -3.36 -19.28
CA ALA A 109 3.35 -4.42 -20.29
C ALA A 109 3.53 -5.82 -19.65
N GLN A 110 4.12 -5.88 -18.46
CA GLN A 110 4.30 -7.11 -17.66
C GLN A 110 3.08 -7.47 -16.80
N GLY A 111 2.03 -6.64 -16.82
CA GLY A 111 0.81 -6.88 -16.06
C GLY A 111 1.06 -6.86 -14.55
N ASN A 112 0.45 -7.79 -13.80
CA ASN A 112 0.45 -7.74 -12.34
C ASN A 112 1.62 -8.49 -11.67
N GLU A 113 2.54 -9.10 -12.42
CA GLU A 113 3.57 -9.98 -11.84
C GLU A 113 4.56 -9.23 -10.93
N GLY A 114 5.01 -8.03 -11.32
CA GLY A 114 5.85 -7.18 -10.47
C GLY A 114 5.13 -6.77 -9.17
N LEU A 115 3.85 -6.41 -9.26
CA LEU A 115 3.03 -6.06 -8.09
C LEU A 115 2.81 -7.26 -7.15
N LYS A 116 2.55 -8.46 -7.69
CA LYS A 116 2.42 -9.69 -6.88
C LYS A 116 3.71 -9.94 -6.09
N ASN A 117 4.87 -9.85 -6.74
CA ASN A 117 6.16 -9.96 -6.05
C ASN A 117 6.31 -8.87 -4.98
N ALA A 118 5.96 -7.62 -5.27
CA ALA A 118 6.04 -6.52 -4.31
C ALA A 118 5.26 -6.79 -3.01
N PHE A 119 4.07 -7.42 -3.09
CA PHE A 119 3.30 -7.80 -1.90
C PHE A 119 3.96 -8.88 -1.04
N LEU A 120 4.88 -9.67 -1.61
CA LEU A 120 5.64 -10.72 -0.93
C LEU A 120 6.96 -10.19 -0.36
N GLU A 121 7.57 -9.22 -1.04
CA GLU A 121 8.83 -8.61 -0.63
C GLU A 121 8.60 -7.58 0.49
N GLY A 122 8.52 -8.06 1.73
CA GLY A 122 8.43 -7.24 2.93
C GLY A 122 7.55 -7.87 4.02
N ARG A 123 7.70 -7.40 5.26
CA ARG A 123 6.94 -7.91 6.43
C ARG A 123 6.02 -6.87 7.07
N ALA A 124 6.11 -5.60 6.70
CA ALA A 124 5.40 -4.52 7.36
C ALA A 124 3.89 -4.54 7.07
N HIS A 125 3.06 -4.46 8.11
CA HIS A 125 1.62 -4.27 8.00
C HIS A 125 1.12 -3.51 9.22
N LEU A 126 0.07 -2.72 9.05
CA LEU A 126 -0.61 -2.06 10.15
C LEU A 126 -1.99 -2.69 10.32
N ASN A 127 -2.17 -3.46 11.40
CA ASN A 127 -3.44 -4.16 11.69
C ASN A 127 -4.01 -4.97 10.52
N GLY A 128 -3.15 -5.57 9.68
CA GLY A 128 -3.55 -6.36 8.51
C GLY A 128 -3.65 -5.56 7.21
N VAL A 129 -3.59 -4.22 7.26
CA VAL A 129 -3.44 -3.37 6.09
C VAL A 129 -2.00 -3.43 5.59
N VAL A 130 -1.84 -3.59 4.27
CA VAL A 130 -0.55 -3.60 3.59
C VAL A 130 -0.49 -2.45 2.61
N ALA A 131 0.62 -1.72 2.57
CA ALA A 131 0.89 -0.72 1.54
C ALA A 131 1.97 -1.24 0.57
N VAL A 132 1.76 -1.01 -0.72
CA VAL A 132 2.76 -1.15 -1.77
C VAL A 132 3.01 0.23 -2.37
N VAL A 133 4.25 0.64 -2.41
CA VAL A 133 4.68 1.90 -3.03
C VAL A 133 5.32 1.61 -4.37
N GLY A 134 4.99 2.43 -5.37
CA GLY A 134 5.64 2.45 -6.67
C GLY A 134 6.42 3.75 -6.85
N PHE A 135 7.70 3.65 -7.21
CA PHE A 135 8.60 4.79 -7.33
C PHE A 135 9.61 4.63 -8.46
N GLU A 136 10.05 5.75 -9.01
CA GLU A 136 11.06 5.77 -10.04
C GLU A 136 12.46 5.46 -9.47
N PRO A 137 13.29 4.73 -10.22
CA PRO A 137 14.70 4.60 -9.86
C PRO A 137 15.37 5.98 -9.95
N SER A 138 16.21 6.31 -8.97
CA SER A 138 16.97 7.56 -8.93
C SER A 138 18.43 7.28 -8.56
N GLU A 139 19.30 8.28 -8.74
CA GLU A 139 20.73 8.17 -8.39
C GLU A 139 20.97 7.95 -6.88
N LYS A 140 19.95 8.17 -6.04
CA LYS A 140 19.99 7.93 -4.59
C LYS A 140 19.72 6.47 -4.21
N LEU A 141 19.45 5.61 -5.18
CA LEU A 141 19.19 4.18 -5.00
C LEU A 141 20.26 3.36 -5.71
N ASP A 142 20.91 2.48 -4.95
CA ASP A 142 21.68 1.37 -5.49
C ASP A 142 20.74 0.19 -5.72
N ILE A 143 20.68 -0.32 -6.95
CA ILE A 143 19.74 -1.35 -7.37
C ILE A 143 20.50 -2.52 -7.99
N VAL A 144 20.26 -3.71 -7.46
CA VAL A 144 20.87 -4.97 -7.89
C VAL A 144 19.77 -5.91 -8.37
N ASP A 145 19.73 -6.18 -9.67
CA ASP A 145 18.78 -7.13 -10.28
C ASP A 145 18.95 -8.56 -9.76
N GLN A 146 17.87 -9.36 -9.80
CA GLN A 146 17.83 -10.77 -9.37
C GLN A 146 19.04 -11.60 -9.84
N LYS A 147 19.46 -11.47 -11.10
CA LYS A 147 20.60 -12.21 -11.67
C LYS A 147 21.92 -12.03 -10.92
N ASN A 148 22.04 -10.95 -10.13
CA ASN A 148 23.22 -10.59 -9.36
C ASN A 148 23.02 -10.82 -7.85
N ILE A 149 21.87 -11.35 -7.43
CA ILE A 149 21.60 -11.75 -6.05
C ILE A 149 21.96 -13.22 -5.91
N LEU A 150 22.91 -13.54 -5.02
CA LEU A 150 23.39 -14.90 -4.81
C LEU A 150 22.25 -15.81 -4.30
N ASP A 151 22.18 -17.03 -4.84
CA ASP A 151 21.25 -18.09 -4.44
C ASP A 151 19.75 -17.76 -4.56
N GLU A 152 19.40 -16.69 -5.28
CA GLU A 152 18.00 -16.29 -5.48
C GLU A 152 17.29 -17.20 -6.51
N PRO A 153 16.27 -17.98 -6.10
CA PRO A 153 15.58 -18.86 -7.02
C PRO A 153 14.82 -18.07 -8.08
N SER A 154 14.81 -18.59 -9.32
CA SER A 154 14.04 -17.99 -10.41
C SER A 154 12.52 -18.13 -10.23
N LEU A 155 12.08 -19.00 -9.32
CA LEU A 155 10.68 -19.33 -9.07
C LEU A 155 10.44 -19.51 -7.57
N PHE A 156 9.27 -19.06 -7.10
CA PHE A 156 8.81 -19.28 -5.74
C PHE A 156 7.42 -19.88 -5.73
N TRP A 157 7.22 -20.91 -4.91
CA TRP A 157 5.94 -21.59 -4.76
C TRP A 157 5.11 -20.87 -3.70
N GLY A 158 4.04 -20.21 -4.13
CA GLY A 158 3.07 -19.58 -3.25
C GLY A 158 2.35 -20.60 -2.37
N ALA A 159 1.76 -20.13 -1.26
CA ALA A 159 1.01 -20.98 -0.33
C ALA A 159 -0.24 -21.62 -0.95
N ASP A 160 -0.72 -21.06 -2.06
CA ASP A 160 -1.83 -21.54 -2.88
C ASP A 160 -1.39 -22.50 -4.01
N GLY A 161 -0.09 -22.85 -4.07
CA GLY A 161 0.48 -23.68 -5.11
C GLY A 161 0.73 -22.94 -6.43
N SER A 162 0.53 -21.61 -6.46
CA SER A 162 0.89 -20.80 -7.63
C SER A 162 2.41 -20.70 -7.78
N ASN A 163 2.86 -20.62 -9.04
CA ASN A 163 4.25 -20.39 -9.36
C ASN A 163 4.46 -18.89 -9.61
N LEU A 164 5.25 -18.25 -8.77
CA LEU A 164 5.57 -16.83 -8.88
C LEU A 164 6.89 -16.67 -9.62
N ASP A 165 6.83 -15.95 -10.75
CA ASP A 165 8.00 -15.60 -11.53
C ASP A 165 8.82 -14.54 -10.79
N ARG A 166 10.08 -14.85 -10.50
CA ARG A 166 10.99 -13.98 -9.75
C ARG A 166 12.00 -13.24 -10.60
N HIS A 167 11.94 -13.31 -11.93
CA HIS A 167 12.87 -12.55 -12.78
C HIS A 167 12.74 -11.03 -12.62
N PHE A 168 11.64 -10.55 -12.05
CA PHE A 168 11.39 -9.13 -11.81
C PHE A 168 11.91 -8.64 -10.46
N VAL A 169 12.33 -9.51 -9.54
CA VAL A 169 12.76 -9.05 -8.22
C VAL A 169 14.13 -8.38 -8.28
N ALA A 170 14.39 -7.48 -7.34
CA ALA A 170 15.67 -6.81 -7.19
C ALA A 170 15.92 -6.48 -5.71
N SER A 171 17.16 -6.13 -5.40
CA SER A 171 17.56 -5.55 -4.12
C SER A 171 17.84 -4.07 -4.35
N ALA A 172 17.15 -3.20 -3.61
CA ALA A 172 17.44 -1.76 -3.56
C ALA A 172 18.01 -1.39 -2.19
N ARG A 173 18.93 -0.42 -2.17
CA ARG A 173 19.40 0.26 -0.95
C ARG A 173 19.56 1.75 -1.24
N GLY A 174 19.15 2.61 -0.31
CA GLY A 174 19.30 4.06 -0.42
C GLY A 174 18.02 4.79 -0.03
N THR A 175 17.78 5.93 -0.66
CA THR A 175 16.69 6.83 -0.29
C THR A 175 15.78 7.08 -1.48
N VAL A 176 14.48 6.85 -1.29
CA VAL A 176 13.43 7.24 -2.24
C VAL A 176 12.91 8.60 -1.82
N SER A 177 12.98 9.59 -2.72
CA SER A 177 12.40 10.90 -2.41
C SER A 177 10.89 10.89 -2.61
N HIS A 178 10.16 11.76 -1.89
CA HIS A 178 8.73 11.94 -2.11
C HIS A 178 8.41 12.21 -3.59
N ASP A 179 9.22 13.03 -4.25
CA ASP A 179 9.05 13.41 -5.66
C ASP A 179 9.28 12.24 -6.64
N ASP A 180 9.91 11.15 -6.19
CA ASP A 180 10.12 9.93 -6.98
C ASP A 180 8.93 8.95 -6.88
N LEU A 181 8.03 9.15 -5.90
CA LEU A 181 6.84 8.32 -5.74
C LEU A 181 5.86 8.56 -6.90
N ARG A 182 5.26 7.49 -7.42
CA ARG A 182 4.30 7.54 -8.51
C ARG A 182 2.94 6.99 -8.11
N PHE A 183 2.92 5.96 -7.27
CA PHE A 183 1.68 5.52 -6.68
C PHE A 183 1.87 4.84 -5.33
N ILE A 184 0.77 4.69 -4.64
CA ILE A 184 0.65 3.88 -3.43
C ILE A 184 -0.63 3.04 -3.57
N VAL A 185 -0.53 1.74 -3.35
CA VAL A 185 -1.66 0.82 -3.28
C VAL A 185 -1.78 0.27 -1.88
N PHE A 186 -2.94 0.46 -1.27
CA PHE A 186 -3.30 -0.15 -0.01
C PHE A 186 -4.15 -1.39 -0.25
N ARG A 187 -3.82 -2.47 0.44
CA ARG A 187 -4.60 -3.71 0.49
C ARG A 187 -5.18 -3.87 1.89
N PHE A 188 -6.50 -3.84 1.96
CA PHE A 188 -7.27 -3.95 3.20
C PHE A 188 -7.91 -5.34 3.32
N PRO A 189 -7.97 -5.94 4.52
CA PRO A 189 -8.74 -7.16 4.75
C PRO A 189 -10.24 -6.93 4.55
N TYR A 190 -10.89 -7.69 3.67
CA TYR A 190 -12.30 -7.51 3.30
C TYR A 190 -13.24 -7.49 4.53
N GLN A 191 -13.06 -8.44 5.46
CA GLN A 191 -13.91 -8.60 6.65
C GLN A 191 -13.87 -7.41 7.62
N HIS A 192 -12.86 -6.55 7.47
CA HIS A 192 -12.63 -5.39 8.33
C HIS A 192 -12.59 -4.09 7.52
N PHE A 193 -13.00 -4.13 6.26
CA PHE A 193 -13.13 -2.92 5.46
C PHE A 193 -14.51 -2.29 5.73
N PRO A 194 -14.63 -0.95 5.80
CA PRO A 194 -15.92 -0.32 6.10
C PRO A 194 -16.91 -0.56 4.96
N GLU A 195 -18.06 -1.17 5.27
CA GLU A 195 -19.07 -1.52 4.25
C GLU A 195 -19.58 -0.29 3.50
N SER A 196 -19.70 0.86 4.18
CA SER A 196 -20.09 2.15 3.56
C SER A 196 -19.11 2.67 2.52
N GLU A 197 -17.90 2.11 2.46
CA GLU A 197 -16.82 2.51 1.56
C GLU A 197 -16.56 1.49 0.45
N MET A 198 -17.31 0.38 0.45
CA MET A 198 -17.27 -0.63 -0.60
C MET A 198 -18.09 -0.18 -1.81
N THR A 199 -17.59 -0.48 -2.99
CA THR A 199 -18.38 -0.36 -4.23
C THR A 199 -19.37 -1.54 -4.34
N ASP A 200 -20.45 -1.37 -5.10
CA ASP A 200 -21.42 -2.44 -5.36
C ASP A 200 -20.74 -3.72 -5.91
N ALA A 201 -19.75 -3.56 -6.80
CA ALA A 201 -19.00 -4.68 -7.37
C ALA A 201 -18.13 -5.41 -6.33
N GLU A 202 -17.62 -4.71 -5.32
CA GLU A 202 -16.82 -5.31 -4.25
C GLU A 202 -17.68 -6.08 -3.26
N ILE A 203 -18.90 -5.59 -3.00
CA ILE A 203 -19.93 -6.30 -2.23
C ILE A 203 -20.30 -7.61 -2.94
N GLU A 204 -20.37 -7.61 -4.27
CA GLU A 204 -20.77 -8.76 -5.08
C GLU A 204 -19.60 -9.70 -5.45
N GLY A 205 -18.35 -9.22 -5.53
CA GLY A 205 -17.33 -9.99 -6.25
C GLY A 205 -15.86 -9.54 -6.27
N GLY A 206 -15.32 -8.85 -5.25
CA GLY A 206 -13.87 -8.54 -5.13
C GLY A 206 -12.88 -9.74 -5.20
N GLU A 207 -11.61 -9.55 -4.79
CA GLU A 207 -10.57 -10.61 -4.95
C GLU A 207 -10.90 -11.87 -4.13
N LYS A 208 -11.22 -12.96 -4.83
CA LYS A 208 -11.61 -14.24 -4.24
C LYS A 208 -10.43 -15.19 -4.13
N ASN A 209 -10.30 -15.86 -3.00
CA ASN A 209 -9.33 -16.95 -2.81
C ASN A 209 -9.72 -18.20 -3.62
N PRO A 210 -8.90 -19.27 -3.64
CA PRO A 210 -9.23 -20.52 -4.34
C PRO A 210 -10.55 -21.18 -3.89
N GLN A 211 -11.10 -20.80 -2.74
CA GLN A 211 -12.40 -21.24 -2.23
C GLN A 211 -13.55 -20.28 -2.59
N GLY A 212 -13.31 -19.27 -3.43
CA GLY A 212 -14.31 -18.30 -3.89
C GLY A 212 -14.65 -17.21 -2.87
N LYS A 213 -13.89 -17.04 -1.78
CA LYS A 213 -14.15 -16.05 -0.72
C LYS A 213 -13.35 -14.78 -0.90
N LEU A 214 -14.01 -13.64 -0.76
CA LEU A 214 -13.39 -12.31 -0.77
C LEU A 214 -12.34 -12.20 0.34
N GLN A 215 -11.11 -11.86 -0.03
CA GLN A 215 -10.02 -11.68 0.93
C GLN A 215 -9.64 -10.21 1.14
N TYR A 216 -9.57 -9.43 0.06
CA TYR A 216 -9.00 -8.10 0.11
C TYR A 216 -9.75 -7.08 -0.74
N ILE A 217 -9.64 -5.82 -0.32
CA ILE A 217 -10.06 -4.63 -1.05
C ILE A 217 -8.84 -3.75 -1.28
N PHE A 218 -8.72 -3.16 -2.47
CA PHE A 218 -7.59 -2.32 -2.83
C PHE A 218 -8.03 -0.87 -2.99
N ARG A 219 -7.21 0.08 -2.54
CA ARG A 219 -7.36 1.51 -2.85
C ARG A 219 -6.03 2.08 -3.30
N GLY A 220 -6.06 2.99 -4.25
CA GLY A 220 -4.87 3.58 -4.85
C GLY A 220 -4.76 5.07 -4.57
N ILE A 221 -3.53 5.57 -4.53
CA ILE A 221 -3.20 6.99 -4.67
C ILE A 221 -2.21 7.10 -5.82
N TYR A 222 -2.52 7.94 -6.79
CA TYR A 222 -1.59 8.36 -7.83
C TYR A 222 -0.94 9.70 -7.47
N LEU A 223 0.38 9.77 -7.62
CA LEU A 223 1.19 10.95 -7.35
C LEU A 223 1.78 11.46 -8.66
N PRO A 224 1.15 12.47 -9.31
CA PRO A 224 1.61 12.97 -10.59
C PRO A 224 2.92 13.74 -10.46
N LYS A 225 3.85 13.52 -11.41
CA LYS A 225 5.12 14.27 -11.51
C LYS A 225 4.97 15.78 -11.50
N THR A 226 3.91 16.26 -12.14
CA THR A 226 3.65 17.70 -12.29
C THR A 226 2.26 17.99 -11.75
N LYS A 227 2.15 18.91 -10.77
CA LYS A 227 0.85 19.38 -10.28
C LYS A 227 0.06 19.94 -11.49
N GLY A 228 -1.02 19.25 -11.88
CA GLY A 228 -1.88 19.63 -13.02
C GLY A 228 -1.94 18.66 -14.21
N GLN A 229 -1.12 17.61 -14.24
CA GLN A 229 -1.31 16.49 -15.19
C GLN A 229 -2.30 15.47 -14.61
N ILE A 230 -3.59 15.82 -14.61
CA ILE A 230 -4.66 14.84 -14.52
C ILE A 230 -5.33 14.87 -15.89
N VAL A 231 -5.02 13.91 -16.75
CA VAL A 231 -5.68 13.78 -18.05
C VAL A 231 -7.03 13.13 -17.78
N HIS A 232 -8.10 13.85 -18.12
CA HIS A 232 -9.50 13.42 -18.06
C HIS A 232 -9.82 12.32 -19.07
#